data_AF-A0A2N1MCL4-F1
#
_entry.id   AF-A0A2N1MCL4-F1
#
_cell.length_a   1.000
_cell.length_b   1.000
_cell.length_c   1.000
_cell.angle_alpha   90.00
_cell.angle_beta   90.00
_cell.angle_gamma   90.00
#
_symmetry.space_group_name_H-M   'P 1'
#
loop_
_entity.id
_entity.type
_entity.pdbx_description
1 polymer ?
#
loop_
_entity_poly.entity_id
_entity_poly.type
_entity_poly.pdbx_seq_one_letter_code
_entity_poly.pdbx_strand_id
1 'polypeptide(L)'
;MLDNPKIVRSLQTGNVSLTLADKIKKYKTDALIKFLQREEDLELDNLKVIYEEKVNGRDFLKLTEEKLERHGMKLGPASRLADFIKEIGAICQFPPKTYTLEDDDEELKQCIREIKCRLGNMGTILADSNEAMWCEYYTCCRNISAISPT
;
A
#
# COMPACT_ATOMS: atom_id res chain seq x y z
N MET A 1 34.68 25.90 -19.92
CA MET A 1 34.04 24.73 -20.58
C MET A 1 34.69 23.50 -19.96
N LEU A 2 34.03 22.59 -19.24
CA LEU A 2 32.64 22.36 -18.92
C LEU A 2 32.60 21.81 -17.48
N ASP A 3 31.71 22.32 -16.64
CA ASP A 3 31.35 21.68 -15.37
C ASP A 3 30.80 20.29 -15.68
N ASN A 4 31.47 19.24 -15.18
CA ASN A 4 31.00 17.88 -15.27
C ASN A 4 30.03 17.63 -14.10
N PRO A 5 28.71 17.49 -14.32
CA PRO A 5 27.80 17.21 -13.23
C PRO A 5 28.01 15.75 -12.83
N LYS A 6 28.64 15.50 -11.67
CA LYS A 6 28.53 14.20 -11.03
C LYS A 6 27.06 14.01 -10.67
N ILE A 7 26.37 13.32 -11.58
CA ILE A 7 24.99 12.87 -11.45
C ILE A 7 24.90 12.13 -10.11
N VAL A 8 24.38 12.81 -9.10
CA VAL A 8 23.85 12.17 -7.91
C VAL A 8 22.64 11.39 -8.38
N ARG A 9 22.86 10.12 -8.75
CA ARG A 9 21.75 9.19 -8.96
C ARG A 9 21.15 8.93 -7.59
N SER A 10 20.16 9.72 -7.22
CA SER A 10 19.31 9.39 -6.09
C SER A 10 18.68 8.04 -6.37
N LEU A 11 19.10 7.03 -5.62
CA LEU A 11 18.38 5.77 -5.54
C LEU A 11 17.08 6.05 -4.77
N GLN A 12 16.07 6.52 -5.49
CA GLN A 12 14.69 6.43 -5.01
C GLN A 12 14.27 4.95 -5.14
N THR A 13 14.77 4.11 -4.26
CA THR A 13 14.06 2.89 -3.89
C THR A 13 12.88 3.36 -3.05
N GLY A 14 11.83 3.83 -3.72
CA GLY A 14 10.63 4.31 -3.10
C GLY A 14 9.81 3.15 -2.56
N ASN A 15 10.24 2.51 -1.48
CA ASN A 15 9.32 1.99 -0.48
C ASN A 15 8.74 3.19 0.28
N VAL A 16 8.04 4.06 -0.47
CA VAL A 16 7.20 5.11 0.08
C VAL A 16 6.10 4.37 0.82
N SER A 17 6.17 4.35 2.14
CA SER A 17 5.03 3.98 2.98
C SER A 17 3.87 4.87 2.52
N LEU A 18 2.95 4.30 1.74
CA LEU A 18 1.87 5.03 1.12
C LEU A 18 0.79 5.18 2.19
N THR A 19 0.77 6.35 2.81
CA THR A 19 -0.15 6.64 3.90
C THR A 19 -1.60 6.51 3.44
N LEU A 20 -2.52 6.25 4.37
CA LEU A 20 -3.95 6.24 4.05
C LEU A 20 -4.39 7.59 3.44
N ALA A 21 -3.85 8.70 3.96
CA ALA A 21 -4.06 10.03 3.40
C ALA A 21 -3.61 10.12 1.92
N ASP A 22 -2.46 9.54 1.55
CA ASP A 22 -1.96 9.58 0.18
C ASP A 22 -2.77 8.70 -0.78
N LYS A 23 -3.42 7.64 -0.29
CA LYS A 23 -4.41 6.88 -1.04
C LYS A 23 -5.68 7.72 -1.23
N ILE A 24 -6.22 8.29 -0.15
CA ILE A 24 -7.45 9.09 -0.16
C ILE A 24 -7.32 10.30 -1.08
N LYS A 25 -6.18 11.02 -1.08
CA LYS A 25 -5.91 12.16 -1.98
C LYS A 25 -6.13 11.87 -3.48
N LYS A 26 -6.06 10.59 -3.89
CA LYS A 26 -6.25 10.16 -5.29
C LYS A 26 -7.71 9.86 -5.64
N TYR A 27 -8.60 9.76 -4.65
CA TYR A 27 -9.98 9.40 -4.88
C TYR A 27 -10.81 10.56 -5.44
N LYS A 28 -11.57 10.25 -6.49
CA LYS A 28 -12.72 11.05 -6.94
C LYS A 28 -13.92 10.76 -6.04
N THR A 29 -14.96 11.59 -6.09
CA THR A 29 -16.15 11.53 -5.23
C THR A 29 -16.76 10.13 -5.13
N ASP A 30 -17.00 9.44 -6.26
CA ASP A 30 -17.61 8.09 -6.24
C ASP A 30 -16.73 7.06 -5.54
N ALA A 31 -15.41 7.12 -5.75
CA ALA A 31 -14.45 6.21 -5.13
C ALA A 31 -14.33 6.49 -3.62
N LEU A 32 -14.39 7.76 -3.23
CA LEU A 32 -14.39 8.17 -1.82
C LEU A 32 -15.64 7.66 -1.11
N ILE A 33 -16.83 7.81 -1.71
CA ILE A 33 -18.08 7.33 -1.11
C ILE A 33 -18.05 5.80 -0.95
N LYS A 34 -17.61 5.06 -1.97
CA LYS A 34 -17.46 3.60 -1.87
C LYS A 34 -16.47 3.18 -0.79
N PHE A 35 -15.42 3.97 -0.57
CA PHE A 35 -14.46 3.73 0.50
C PHE A 35 -15.12 3.93 1.87
N LEU A 36 -15.80 5.07 2.09
CA LEU A 36 -16.47 5.39 3.36
C LEU A 36 -17.61 4.41 3.70
N GLN A 37 -18.32 3.89 2.70
CA GLN A 37 -19.38 2.89 2.91
C GLN A 37 -18.87 1.53 3.40
N ARG A 38 -17.58 1.22 3.21
CA ARG A 38 -16.97 -0.01 3.73
C ARG A 38 -16.50 0.14 5.17
N GLU A 39 -16.44 1.37 5.67
CA GLU A 39 -16.02 1.66 7.04
C GLU A 39 -17.23 1.51 7.95
N GLU A 40 -17.34 0.36 8.60
CA GLU A 40 -18.50 0.01 9.44
C GLU A 40 -18.59 0.91 10.68
N ASP A 41 -17.44 1.38 11.20
CA ASP A 41 -17.34 2.21 12.40
C ASP A 41 -17.99 3.60 12.28
N LEU A 42 -18.21 4.08 11.04
CA LEU A 42 -18.69 5.44 10.84
C LEU A 42 -20.21 5.56 10.92
N GLU A 43 -20.97 4.46 10.79
CA GLU A 43 -22.45 4.42 10.78
C GLU A 43 -23.06 5.63 10.02
N LEU A 44 -22.58 5.86 8.80
CA LEU A 44 -22.94 7.04 8.01
C LEU A 44 -24.20 6.77 7.20
N ASP A 45 -25.36 7.02 7.80
CA ASP A 45 -26.65 6.88 7.12
C ASP A 45 -26.82 7.87 5.95
N ASN A 46 -26.07 8.97 5.93
CA ASN A 46 -26.32 10.08 5.00
C ASN A 46 -25.03 10.72 4.44
N LEU A 47 -24.40 10.03 3.48
CA LEU A 47 -23.27 10.56 2.70
C LEU A 47 -23.68 11.53 1.57
N LYS A 48 -24.96 11.91 1.50
CA LYS A 48 -25.52 12.74 0.44
C LYS A 48 -24.79 14.09 0.30
N VAL A 49 -24.40 14.69 1.43
CA VAL A 49 -23.62 15.94 1.47
C VAL A 49 -22.30 15.82 0.70
N ILE A 50 -21.58 14.70 0.87
CA ILE A 50 -20.29 14.46 0.18
C ILE A 50 -20.51 14.35 -1.33
N TYR A 51 -21.60 13.71 -1.74
CA TYR A 51 -21.96 13.55 -3.15
C TYR A 51 -22.42 14.87 -3.79
N GLU A 52 -23.34 15.60 -3.14
CA GLU A 52 -23.93 16.84 -3.66
C GLU A 52 -22.89 17.95 -3.79
N GLU A 53 -22.00 18.09 -2.81
CA GLU A 53 -20.87 19.04 -2.85
C GLU A 53 -19.70 18.55 -3.71
N LYS A 54 -19.81 17.37 -4.33
CA LYS A 54 -18.77 16.76 -5.18
C LYS A 54 -17.39 16.74 -4.51
N VAL A 55 -17.37 16.42 -3.22
CA VAL A 55 -16.14 16.39 -2.43
C VAL A 55 -15.24 15.30 -2.99
N ASN A 56 -14.02 15.66 -3.38
CA ASN A 56 -12.99 14.70 -3.75
C ASN A 56 -12.09 14.40 -2.54
N GLY A 57 -11.19 13.43 -2.67
CA GLY A 57 -10.35 13.00 -1.55
C GLY A 57 -9.41 14.08 -0.99
N ARG A 58 -9.04 15.11 -1.76
CA ARG A 58 -8.25 16.23 -1.23
C ARG A 58 -9.09 17.18 -0.38
N ASP A 59 -10.32 17.43 -0.82
CA ASP A 59 -11.24 18.32 -0.10
C ASP A 59 -11.79 17.63 1.15
N PHE A 60 -12.00 16.31 1.08
CA PHE A 60 -12.39 15.47 2.21
C PHE A 60 -11.45 15.62 3.41
N LEU A 61 -10.13 15.56 3.18
CA LEU A 61 -9.11 15.71 4.24
C LEU A 61 -9.07 17.12 4.87
N LYS A 62 -9.84 18.08 4.36
CA LYS A 62 -9.97 19.45 4.88
C LYS A 62 -11.34 19.74 5.47
N LEU A 63 -12.22 18.73 5.52
CA LEU A 63 -13.52 18.86 6.16
C LEU A 63 -13.35 18.94 7.68
N THR A 64 -14.25 19.69 8.28
CA THR A 64 -14.38 19.84 9.73
C THR A 64 -15.83 19.58 10.10
N GLU A 65 -16.08 19.21 11.35
CA GLU A 65 -17.43 19.01 11.89
C GLU A 65 -18.34 20.21 11.58
N GLU A 66 -17.87 21.44 11.83
CA GLU A 66 -18.61 22.67 11.52
C GLU A 66 -18.99 22.80 10.04
N LYS A 67 -18.09 22.46 9.12
CA LYS A 67 -18.41 22.50 7.68
C LYS A 67 -19.47 21.46 7.33
N LEU A 68 -19.38 20.26 7.89
CA LEU A 68 -20.36 19.19 7.66
C LEU A 68 -21.75 19.61 8.16
N GLU A 69 -21.83 20.20 9.35
CA GLU A 69 -23.08 20.70 9.93
C GLU A 69 -23.69 21.85 9.12
N ARG A 70 -22.87 22.80 8.65
CA ARG A 70 -23.35 23.91 7.80
C ARG A 70 -23.98 23.43 6.49
N HIS A 71 -23.57 22.26 5.99
CA HIS A 71 -24.17 21.62 4.81
C HIS A 71 -25.29 20.64 5.17
N GLY A 72 -25.81 20.69 6.40
CA GLY A 72 -27.00 19.93 6.82
C GLY A 72 -26.72 18.51 7.32
N MET A 73 -25.46 18.14 7.58
CA MET A 73 -25.14 16.88 8.25
C MET A 73 -25.50 16.97 9.74
N LYS A 74 -26.08 15.90 10.29
CA LYS A 74 -26.37 15.83 11.73
C LYS A 74 -25.08 15.78 12.54
N LEU A 75 -25.10 16.37 13.74
CA LEU A 75 -23.98 16.43 14.69
C LEU A 75 -23.26 15.07 14.87
N GLY A 76 -24.00 13.99 15.15
CA GLY A 76 -23.40 12.66 15.37
C GLY A 76 -22.52 12.16 14.21
N PRO A 77 -23.08 11.97 13.00
CA PRO A 77 -22.30 11.62 11.80
C PRO A 77 -21.19 12.62 11.46
N ALA A 78 -21.43 13.93 11.64
CA ALA A 78 -20.43 14.96 11.37
C ALA A 78 -19.21 14.83 12.30
N SER A 79 -19.46 14.58 13.59
CA SER A 79 -18.43 14.39 14.60
C SER A 79 -17.57 13.17 14.32
N ARG A 80 -18.19 12.00 14.07
CA ARG A 80 -17.48 10.75 13.74
C ARG A 80 -16.60 10.89 12.50
N LEU A 81 -17.13 11.55 11.46
CA LEU A 81 -16.38 11.76 10.23
C LEU A 81 -15.20 12.71 10.43
N ALA A 82 -15.37 13.76 11.24
CA ALA A 82 -14.28 14.68 11.57
C ALA A 82 -13.18 13.99 12.39
N ASP A 83 -13.54 13.12 13.33
CA ASP A 83 -12.58 12.35 14.11
C ASP A 83 -11.84 11.34 13.25
N PHE A 84 -12.52 10.63 12.35
CA PHE A 84 -11.88 9.76 11.37
C PHE A 84 -10.86 10.50 10.49
N ILE A 85 -11.18 11.72 10.03
CA ILE A 85 -10.23 12.55 9.28
C ILE A 85 -9.00 12.90 10.13
N LYS A 86 -9.18 13.20 11.43
CA LYS A 86 -8.06 13.45 12.35
C LYS A 86 -7.21 12.20 12.53
N GLU A 87 -7.82 11.03 12.68
CA GLU A 87 -7.11 9.75 12.81
C GLU A 87 -6.28 9.43 11.57
N ILE A 88 -6.81 9.66 10.36
CA ILE A 88 -6.05 9.55 9.11
C ILE A 88 -4.77 10.42 9.15
N GLY A 89 -4.87 11.63 9.71
CA GLY A 89 -3.72 12.53 9.91
C GLY A 89 -2.78 12.07 11.03
N ALA A 90 -3.30 11.47 12.09
CA ALA A 90 -2.56 11.03 13.26
C ALA A 90 -1.77 9.72 13.05
N ILE A 91 -2.23 8.83 12.16
CA ILE A 91 -1.60 7.53 11.86
C ILE A 91 -0.19 7.69 11.22
N CYS A 92 0.23 8.90 10.89
CA CYS A 92 1.50 9.15 10.20
C CYS A 92 2.57 9.80 11.08
N GLN A 93 2.96 9.20 12.21
CA GLN A 93 4.23 9.56 12.87
C GLN A 93 4.96 8.38 13.51
N PHE A 94 5.23 7.32 12.73
CA PHE A 94 6.55 6.72 12.87
C PHE A 94 7.38 7.24 11.71
N PRO A 95 8.15 8.34 11.88
CA PRO A 95 9.19 8.64 10.93
C PRO A 95 10.06 7.37 10.84
N PRO A 96 10.20 6.74 9.66
CA PRO A 96 11.18 5.68 9.50
C PRO A 96 12.51 6.27 9.97
N LYS A 97 13.13 5.66 10.98
CA LYS A 97 14.49 6.06 11.36
C LYS A 97 15.38 5.73 10.18
N THR A 98 15.66 6.72 9.36
CA THR A 98 16.64 6.63 8.30
C THR A 98 18.00 6.79 8.97
N TYR A 99 18.73 5.70 9.09
CA TYR A 99 20.15 5.78 9.43
C TYR A 99 20.88 6.23 8.16
N THR A 100 21.56 7.37 8.24
CA THR A 100 22.56 7.75 7.22
C THR A 100 23.70 6.76 7.36
N LEU A 101 23.67 5.72 6.55
CA LEU A 101 24.77 4.78 6.44
C LEU A 101 25.80 5.47 5.55
N GLU A 102 26.97 5.78 6.11
CA GLU A 102 28.10 6.31 5.34
C GLU A 102 28.49 5.24 4.32
N ASP A 103 28.54 5.62 3.03
CA ASP A 103 28.77 4.72 1.88
C ASP A 103 30.22 4.20 1.80
N ASP A 104 30.96 4.21 2.91
CA ASP A 104 32.34 3.76 3.01
C ASP A 104 32.46 2.46 3.83
N ASP A 105 31.37 2.00 4.45
CA ASP A 105 31.35 0.73 5.17
C ASP A 105 31.28 -0.46 4.19
N GLU A 106 32.46 -1.00 3.88
CA GLU A 106 32.59 -2.16 2.99
C GLU A 106 31.90 -3.41 3.53
N GLU A 107 31.71 -3.56 4.85
CA GLU A 107 30.99 -4.68 5.44
C GLU A 107 29.49 -4.57 5.13
N LEU A 108 28.92 -3.37 5.26
CA LEU A 108 27.53 -3.10 4.90
C LEU A 108 27.29 -3.31 3.41
N LYS A 109 28.18 -2.81 2.54
CA LYS A 109 28.09 -3.04 1.10
C LYS A 109 28.16 -4.52 0.77
N GLN A 110 29.04 -5.26 1.44
CA GLN A 110 29.16 -6.69 1.25
C GLN A 110 27.90 -7.43 1.67
N CYS A 111 27.32 -7.07 2.83
CA CYS A 111 26.05 -7.62 3.31
C CYS A 111 24.91 -7.36 2.31
N ILE A 112 24.79 -6.14 1.77
CA ILE A 112 23.77 -5.79 0.77
C ILE A 112 23.99 -6.55 -0.54
N ARG A 113 25.25 -6.67 -1.01
CA ARG A 113 25.61 -7.46 -2.19
C ARG A 113 25.21 -8.92 -2.01
N GLU A 114 25.49 -9.48 -0.84
CA GLU A 114 25.19 -10.88 -0.53
C GLU A 114 23.69 -11.16 -0.44
N ILE A 115 22.92 -10.29 0.23
CA ILE A 115 21.45 -10.39 0.29
C ILE A 115 20.86 -10.33 -1.12
N LYS A 116 21.33 -9.40 -1.97
CA LYS A 116 20.89 -9.30 -3.37
C LYS A 116 21.22 -10.56 -4.18
N CYS A 117 22.41 -11.12 -4.02
CA CYS A 117 22.79 -12.38 -4.68
C CYS A 117 21.92 -13.56 -4.24
N ARG A 118 21.66 -13.71 -2.93
CA ARG A 118 20.80 -14.79 -2.41
C ARG A 118 19.37 -14.69 -2.94
N LEU A 119 18.83 -13.47 -3.06
CA LEU A 119 17.51 -13.24 -3.64
C LEU A 119 17.47 -13.56 -5.15
N GLY A 120 18.51 -13.16 -5.89
CA GLY A 120 18.62 -13.47 -7.32
C GLY A 120 18.70 -14.98 -7.60
N ASN A 121 19.44 -15.71 -6.77
CA ASN A 121 19.61 -17.16 -6.91
C ASN A 121 18.39 -17.97 -6.43
N MET A 122 17.48 -17.37 -5.64
CA MET A 122 16.26 -18.06 -5.21
C MET A 122 15.25 -18.21 -6.37
N GLY A 123 15.25 -17.27 -7.31
CA GLY A 123 14.42 -17.32 -8.52
C GLY A 123 14.81 -18.44 -9.50
N THR A 124 16.08 -18.82 -9.54
CA THR A 124 16.57 -19.93 -10.38
C THR A 124 16.35 -21.30 -9.73
N ILE A 125 16.49 -21.42 -8.40
CA ILE A 125 16.26 -22.68 -7.66
C ILE A 125 14.79 -23.13 -7.70
N LEU A 126 13.84 -22.19 -7.75
CA LEU A 126 12.41 -22.48 -7.80
C LEU A 126 11.92 -22.98 -9.17
N ALA A 127 12.62 -22.65 -10.27
CA ALA A 127 12.23 -23.09 -11.61
C ALA A 127 12.35 -24.61 -11.74
N ASP A 128 13.51 -25.16 -11.37
CA ASP A 128 13.79 -26.60 -11.48
C ASP A 128 13.04 -27.42 -10.42
N SER A 129 12.88 -26.87 -9.20
CA SER A 129 12.23 -27.57 -8.08
C SER A 129 10.71 -27.65 -8.25
N ASN A 130 10.07 -26.62 -8.83
CA ASN A 130 8.65 -26.66 -9.11
C ASN A 130 8.38 -27.60 -10.30
N GLU A 131 9.15 -27.55 -11.39
CA GLU A 131 8.99 -28.50 -12.51
C GLU A 131 9.22 -29.96 -12.08
N ALA A 132 10.21 -30.22 -11.21
CA ALA A 132 10.45 -31.55 -10.64
C ALA A 132 9.28 -32.07 -9.78
N MET A 133 8.69 -31.22 -8.92
CA MET A 133 7.51 -31.61 -8.13
C MET A 133 6.29 -31.92 -9.01
N TRP A 134 6.10 -31.19 -10.11
CA TRP A 134 4.99 -31.43 -11.04
C TRP A 134 5.15 -32.74 -11.81
N CYS A 135 6.39 -33.11 -12.16
CA CYS A 135 6.70 -34.40 -12.81
C CYS A 135 6.40 -35.60 -11.90
N GLU A 136 6.73 -35.55 -10.61
CA GLU A 136 6.40 -36.63 -9.67
C GLU A 136 4.89 -36.77 -9.46
N TYR A 137 4.17 -35.65 -9.31
CA TYR A 137 2.71 -35.65 -9.16
C TYR A 137 2.01 -36.25 -10.38
N TYR A 138 2.38 -35.85 -11.61
CA TYR A 138 1.81 -36.41 -12.84
C TYR A 138 2.09 -37.91 -12.98
N THR A 139 3.30 -38.35 -12.61
CA THR A 139 3.67 -39.77 -12.65
C THR A 139 2.87 -40.59 -11.65
N CYS A 140 2.66 -40.06 -10.44
CA CYS A 140 1.81 -40.66 -9.41
C CYS A 140 0.37 -40.83 -9.91
N CYS A 141 -0.25 -39.76 -10.45
CA CYS A 141 -1.60 -39.83 -10.99
C CYS A 141 -1.73 -40.83 -12.16
N ARG A 142 -0.72 -40.90 -13.04
CA ARG A 142 -0.74 -41.82 -14.19
C ARG A 142 -0.65 -43.29 -13.75
N ASN A 143 0.19 -43.59 -12.77
CA ASN A 143 0.34 -44.94 -12.22
C ASN A 143 -0.91 -45.41 -11.47
N ILE A 144 -1.60 -44.52 -10.77
CA ILE A 144 -2.86 -44.84 -10.07
C ILE A 144 -3.96 -45.23 -11.08
N SER A 145 -4.05 -44.57 -12.24
CA SER A 145 -5.05 -44.92 -13.28
C SER A 145 -4.78 -46.25 -13.99
N ALA A 146 -3.53 -46.75 -13.95
CA ALA A 146 -3.14 -48.01 -14.57
C ALA A 146 -3.36 -49.24 -13.67
N ILE A 147 -3.66 -49.04 -12.38
CA ILE A 147 -3.82 -50.11 -11.38
C ILE A 147 -5.30 -50.45 -11.13
N SER A 148 -6.27 -49.72 -11.70
CA SER A 148 -7.68 -50.14 -11.68
C SER A 148 -7.90 -51.31 -12.65
N PRO A 149 -8.12 -52.56 -12.18
CA PRO A 149 -8.50 -53.65 -13.06
C PRO A 149 -9.95 -53.44 -13.47
N THR A 150 -10.24 -53.60 -14.76
CA THR A 150 -11.61 -53.80 -15.25
C THR A 150 -12.07 -55.21 -14.96
#